data_AF-A0A8J3FS20-F1
#
_entry.id   AF-A0A8J3FS20-F1
#
_cell.length_a   1.000
_cell.length_b   1.000
_cell.length_c   1.000
_cell.angle_alpha   90.00
_cell.angle_beta   90.00
_cell.angle_gamma   90.00
#
_symmetry.space_group_name_H-M   'P 1'
#
loop_
_entity.id
_entity.type
_entity.pdbx_description
1 polymer ?
#
loop_
_entity_poly.entity_id
_entity_poly.type
_entity_poly.pdbx_seq_one_letter_code
_entity_poly.pdbx_strand_id
1 'polypeptide(L)'
;MSARTTARLRRAPTEHTGWCARDHTCGIDTHRARPVVTARGTGRAVMTRTRAGDVDYAEVLIRIPLHRNENTARTQLALLLRLLGELLDTLTTSHLLPGRTRRPALDRRHSA
;
A
#
# COMPACT_ATOMS: atom_id res chain seq x y z
N MET A 1 -16.09 -27.59 32.80
CA MET A 1 -15.27 -26.70 31.94
C MET A 1 -15.61 -27.04 30.48
N SER A 2 -16.37 -26.18 29.78
CA SER A 2 -16.77 -26.44 28.39
C SER A 2 -15.74 -25.84 27.43
N ALA A 3 -15.07 -26.68 26.65
CA ALA A 3 -14.08 -26.25 25.68
C ALA A 3 -14.79 -25.56 24.51
N ARG A 4 -14.45 -24.28 24.26
CA ARG A 4 -14.92 -23.57 23.07
C ARG A 4 -14.20 -24.16 21.85
N THR A 5 -14.94 -24.88 21.02
CA THR A 5 -14.47 -25.27 19.68
C THR A 5 -14.31 -24.00 18.85
N THR A 6 -13.07 -23.59 18.59
CA THR A 6 -12.78 -22.56 17.59
C THR A 6 -13.13 -23.13 16.22
N ALA A 7 -14.24 -22.66 15.65
CA ALA A 7 -14.59 -22.97 14.27
C ALA A 7 -13.40 -22.59 13.37
N ARG A 8 -12.83 -23.57 12.65
CA ARG A 8 -11.78 -23.29 11.67
C ARG A 8 -12.38 -22.43 10.56
N LEU A 9 -12.02 -21.15 10.54
CA LEU A 9 -12.27 -20.27 9.41
C LEU A 9 -11.51 -20.81 8.20
N ARG A 10 -12.21 -21.52 7.30
CA ARG A 10 -11.69 -21.81 5.96
C ARG A 10 -11.82 -20.55 5.12
N ARG A 11 -10.74 -19.80 4.94
CA ARG A 11 -10.68 -18.77 3.90
C ARG A 11 -10.39 -19.43 2.56
N ALA A 12 -11.31 -19.28 1.62
CA ALA A 12 -11.07 -19.66 0.24
C ALA A 12 -10.06 -18.68 -0.39
N PRO A 13 -9.09 -19.15 -1.21
CA PRO A 13 -8.25 -18.27 -2.00
C PRO A 13 -9.09 -17.38 -2.90
N THR A 14 -8.69 -16.12 -3.05
CA THR A 14 -9.30 -15.20 -4.02
C THR A 14 -8.77 -15.48 -5.42
N GLU A 15 -9.61 -15.30 -6.45
CA GLU A 15 -9.21 -15.50 -7.83
C GLU A 15 -8.12 -14.51 -8.24
N HIS A 16 -7.11 -14.99 -8.99
CA HIS A 16 -6.05 -14.13 -9.49
C HIS A 16 -6.55 -13.17 -10.58
N THR A 17 -6.15 -11.91 -10.47
CA THR A 17 -6.37 -10.92 -11.53
C THR A 17 -5.55 -11.24 -12.78
N GLY A 18 -5.97 -10.73 -13.94
CA GLY A 18 -5.25 -10.95 -15.21
C GLY A 18 -3.84 -10.35 -15.26
N TRP A 19 -3.54 -9.38 -14.40
CA TRP A 19 -2.20 -8.77 -14.27
C TRP A 19 -1.35 -9.41 -13.17
N CYS A 20 -1.94 -10.30 -12.35
CA CYS A 20 -1.24 -10.94 -11.24
C CYS A 20 -0.11 -11.83 -11.77
N ALA A 21 1.07 -11.76 -11.14
CA ALA A 21 2.21 -12.61 -11.49
C ALA A 21 2.00 -14.07 -11.10
N ARG A 22 1.02 -14.35 -10.22
CA ARG A 22 0.69 -15.69 -9.70
C ARG A 22 1.89 -16.41 -9.08
N ASP A 23 2.79 -15.64 -8.47
CA ASP A 23 3.97 -16.15 -7.80
C ASP A 23 3.79 -16.16 -6.28
N HIS A 24 4.85 -16.56 -5.58
CA HIS A 24 4.83 -16.77 -4.13
C HIS A 24 4.75 -15.45 -3.35
N THR A 25 4.74 -14.31 -4.03
CA THR A 25 4.57 -13.00 -3.40
C THR A 25 3.10 -12.67 -3.13
N CYS A 26 2.16 -13.41 -3.73
CA CYS A 26 0.74 -13.33 -3.41
C CYS A 26 0.45 -13.92 -2.03
N GLY A 27 -0.44 -13.28 -1.28
CA GLY A 27 -0.97 -13.77 -0.01
C GLY A 27 -2.40 -14.30 -0.14
N ILE A 28 -3.08 -14.49 0.99
CA ILE A 28 -4.45 -15.07 1.02
C ILE A 28 -5.47 -14.17 0.30
N ASP A 29 -5.37 -12.87 0.51
CA ASP A 29 -6.24 -11.82 -0.06
C ASP A 29 -5.43 -10.73 -0.75
N THR A 30 -4.17 -11.04 -1.11
CA THR A 30 -3.27 -10.10 -1.78
C THR A 30 -2.73 -10.66 -3.09
N HIS A 31 -2.86 -9.87 -4.15
CA HIS A 31 -2.33 -10.19 -5.48
C HIS A 31 -1.28 -9.16 -5.86
N ARG A 32 -0.15 -9.60 -6.41
CA ARG A 32 0.96 -8.72 -6.81
C ARG A 32 1.29 -8.91 -8.29
N ALA A 33 1.49 -7.80 -8.99
CA ALA A 33 2.02 -7.79 -10.35
C ALA A 33 3.53 -8.04 -10.32
N ARG A 34 4.10 -8.36 -11.48
CA ARG A 34 5.55 -8.34 -11.65
C ARG A 34 6.07 -6.91 -11.40
N PRO A 35 7.08 -6.71 -10.55
CA PRO A 35 7.59 -5.37 -10.28
C PRO A 35 8.18 -4.69 -11.52
N VAL A 36 7.86 -3.41 -11.71
CA VAL A 36 8.46 -2.55 -12.74
C VAL A 36 9.54 -1.71 -12.09
N VAL A 37 10.73 -1.72 -12.67
CA VAL A 37 11.90 -1.00 -12.15
C VAL A 37 12.19 0.20 -13.04
N THR A 38 12.45 1.34 -12.44
CA THR A 38 12.98 2.53 -13.14
C THR A 38 14.17 3.09 -12.38
N ALA A 39 15.13 3.66 -13.12
CA ALA A 39 16.31 4.31 -12.55
C ALA A 39 16.57 5.62 -13.29
N ARG A 40 16.90 6.67 -12.53
CA ARG A 40 17.23 8.01 -13.05
C ARG A 40 18.34 8.59 -12.18
N GLY A 41 19.42 9.04 -12.83
CA GLY A 41 20.64 9.41 -12.12
C GLY A 41 21.12 8.24 -11.25
N THR A 42 21.37 8.51 -9.97
CA THR A 42 21.76 7.50 -8.97
C THR A 42 20.57 6.92 -8.19
N GLY A 43 19.35 7.38 -8.46
CA GLY A 43 18.13 6.92 -7.79
C GLY A 43 17.50 5.73 -8.51
N ARG A 44 16.84 4.86 -7.74
CA ARG A 44 16.08 3.71 -8.24
C ARG A 44 14.70 3.68 -7.59
N ALA A 45 13.67 3.41 -8.39
CA ALA A 45 12.33 3.15 -7.90
C ALA A 45 11.82 1.79 -8.43
N VAL A 46 11.05 1.11 -7.60
CA VAL A 46 10.34 -0.13 -7.95
C VAL A 46 8.87 0.12 -7.69
N MET A 47 8.03 -0.09 -8.71
CA MET A 47 6.59 0.01 -8.60
C MET A 47 5.96 -1.37 -8.79
N THR A 48 5.04 -1.72 -7.91
CA THR A 48 4.26 -2.96 -7.96
C THR A 48 2.79 -2.61 -7.86
N ARG A 49 1.98 -3.04 -8.82
CA ARG A 49 0.53 -3.02 -8.65
C ARG A 49 0.16 -4.16 -7.71
N THR A 50 -0.52 -3.82 -6.62
CA THR A 50 -0.95 -4.77 -5.58
C THR A 50 -2.44 -4.62 -5.36
N ARG A 51 -3.18 -5.73 -5.31
CA ARG A 51 -4.58 -5.75 -4.85
C ARG A 51 -4.61 -6.31 -3.45
N ALA A 52 -5.28 -5.64 -2.52
CA ALA A 52 -5.53 -6.16 -1.17
C ALA A 52 -7.03 -6.07 -0.88
N GLY A 53 -7.69 -7.22 -0.72
CA GLY A 53 -9.15 -7.30 -0.80
C GLY A 53 -9.63 -6.81 -2.17
N ASP A 54 -10.51 -5.81 -2.18
CA ASP A 54 -11.09 -5.25 -3.42
C ASP A 54 -10.39 -3.95 -3.89
N VAL A 55 -9.33 -3.52 -3.21
CA VAL A 55 -8.65 -2.25 -3.51
C VAL A 55 -7.33 -2.50 -4.21
N ASP A 56 -7.12 -1.79 -5.32
CA ASP A 56 -5.84 -1.73 -6.04
C ASP A 56 -4.98 -0.59 -5.52
N TYR A 57 -3.70 -0.90 -5.29
CA TYR A 57 -2.66 0.02 -4.87
C TYR A 57 -1.52 0.01 -5.88
N ALA A 58 -0.93 1.17 -6.11
CA ALA A 58 0.42 1.28 -6.65
C ALA A 58 1.40 1.37 -5.47
N GLU A 59 2.06 0.26 -5.14
CA GLU A 59 3.12 0.25 -4.13
C GLU A 59 4.42 0.71 -4.79
N VAL A 60 5.09 1.70 -4.19
CA VAL A 60 6.36 2.25 -4.70
C VAL A 60 7.43 2.18 -3.62
N LEU A 61 8.55 1.54 -3.95
CA LEU A 61 9.77 1.53 -3.14
C LEU A 61 10.84 2.37 -3.83
N ILE A 62 11.32 3.43 -3.16
CA ILE A 62 12.31 4.35 -3.70
C ILE A 62 13.61 4.25 -2.90
N ARG A 63 14.74 4.20 -3.60
CA ARG A 63 16.08 4.21 -3.02
C ARG A 63 16.91 5.31 -3.67
N ILE A 64 17.37 6.26 -2.86
CA ILE A 64 18.20 7.39 -3.27
C ILE A 64 19.42 7.44 -2.35
N PRO A 65 20.66 7.49 -2.90
CA PRO A 65 21.85 7.73 -2.10
C PRO A 65 21.79 9.13 -1.47
N LEU A 66 21.97 9.20 -0.15
CA LEU A 66 22.08 10.47 0.56
C LEU A 66 23.51 11.00 0.50
N HIS A 67 23.63 12.32 0.60
CA HIS A 67 24.90 12.99 0.69
C HIS A 67 25.62 12.61 2.00
N ARG A 68 26.96 12.49 1.95
CA ARG A 68 27.77 12.10 3.13
C ARG A 68 27.72 13.10 4.28
N ASN A 69 27.42 14.37 3.99
CA ASN A 69 27.25 15.41 5.00
C ASN A 69 25.83 15.34 5.56
N GLU A 70 25.71 15.18 6.88
CA GLU A 70 24.43 15.00 7.58
C GLU A 70 23.45 16.16 7.38
N ASN A 71 23.92 17.40 7.37
CA ASN A 71 23.03 18.55 7.15
C ASN A 71 22.44 18.53 5.73
N THR A 72 23.27 18.21 4.72
CA THR A 72 22.78 18.04 3.35
C THR A 72 21.84 16.84 3.22
N ALA A 73 22.13 15.72 3.89
CA ALA A 73 21.27 14.53 3.89
C ALA A 73 19.89 14.83 4.49
N ARG A 74 19.83 15.60 5.58
CA ARG A 74 18.56 16.06 6.17
C ARG A 74 17.77 16.94 5.22
N THR A 75 18.42 17.87 4.52
CA THR A 75 17.78 18.68 3.49
C THR A 75 17.24 17.81 2.35
N GLN A 76 17.99 16.81 1.90
CA GLN A 76 17.53 15.86 0.88
C GLN A 76 16.30 15.07 1.35
N LEU A 77 16.28 14.61 2.59
CA LEU A 77 15.14 13.87 3.16
C LEU A 77 13.89 14.76 3.30
N ALA A 78 14.06 16.00 3.76
CA ALA A 78 12.96 16.96 3.85
C ALA A 78 12.37 17.28 2.47
N LEU A 79 13.24 17.49 1.47
CA LEU A 79 12.82 17.69 0.09
C LEU A 79 12.10 16.46 -0.48
N LEU A 80 12.65 15.26 -0.26
CA LEU A 80 12.02 14.01 -0.70
C LEU A 80 10.62 13.85 -0.10
N LEU A 81 10.47 14.10 1.20
CA LEU A 81 9.17 14.01 1.88
C LEU A 81 8.16 15.00 1.29
N ARG A 82 8.58 16.23 1.01
CA ARG A 82 7.74 17.23 0.35
C ARG A 82 7.30 16.78 -1.05
N LEU A 83 8.24 16.33 -1.88
CA LEU A 83 7.95 15.87 -3.24
C LEU A 83 7.03 14.63 -3.26
N LEU A 84 7.15 13.75 -2.27
CA LEU A 84 6.22 12.62 -2.11
C LEU A 84 4.80 13.10 -1.75
N GLY A 85 4.67 14.15 -0.93
CA GLY A 85 3.38 14.79 -0.68
C GLY A 85 2.77 15.36 -1.96
N GLU A 86 3.53 16.14 -2.72
CA GLU A 86 3.08 16.73 -3.99
C GLU A 86 2.69 15.64 -5.01
N LEU A 87 3.43 14.52 -5.06
CA LEU A 87 3.10 13.35 -5.88
C LEU A 87 1.75 12.75 -5.46
N LEU A 88 1.54 12.54 -4.16
CA LEU A 88 0.29 11.99 -3.63
C LEU A 88 -0.89 12.92 -3.94
N ASP A 89 -0.74 14.23 -3.74
CA ASP A 89 -1.78 15.21 -4.07
C ASP A 89 -2.12 15.16 -5.56
N THR A 90 -1.12 15.10 -6.43
CA THR A 90 -1.32 15.03 -7.88
C THR A 90 -2.09 13.77 -8.30
N LEU A 91 -1.72 12.61 -7.75
CA LEU A 91 -2.32 11.32 -8.10
C LEU A 91 -3.71 11.12 -7.47
N THR A 92 -3.95 11.66 -6.28
CA THR A 92 -5.23 11.49 -5.56
C THR A 92 -6.27 12.52 -5.97
N THR A 93 -5.87 13.75 -6.32
CA THR A 93 -6.80 14.77 -6.85
C THR A 93 -7.39 14.35 -8.20
N SER A 94 -6.65 13.55 -8.97
CA SER A 94 -7.07 13.03 -10.28
C SER A 94 -8.06 11.85 -10.17
N HIS A 95 -8.23 11.25 -8.99
CA HIS A 95 -9.11 10.12 -8.77
C HIS A 95 -9.91 10.29 -7.47
N LEU A 96 -11.13 10.83 -7.60
CA LEU A 96 -12.19 10.56 -6.63
C LEU A 96 -12.47 9.05 -6.65
N LEU A 97 -11.68 8.28 -5.91
CA LEU A 97 -12.06 6.93 -5.52
C LEU A 97 -13.44 7.04 -4.85
N PRO A 98 -14.46 6.27 -5.27
CA PRO A 98 -15.72 6.22 -4.55
C PRO A 98 -15.40 5.96 -3.09
N GLY A 99 -15.68 6.96 -2.27
CA GLY A 99 -15.26 6.98 -0.88
C GLY A 99 -15.71 5.68 -0.22
N ARG A 100 -14.74 4.97 0.36
CA ARG A 100 -14.96 3.86 1.29
C ARG A 100 -16.16 4.24 2.15
N THR A 101 -17.29 3.58 1.96
CA THR A 101 -18.52 3.86 2.71
C THR A 101 -18.16 3.89 4.18
N ARG A 102 -18.40 5.04 4.80
CA ARG A 102 -18.19 5.32 6.22
C ARG A 102 -18.66 4.09 7.00
N ARG A 103 -17.72 3.32 7.54
CA ARG A 103 -18.04 2.36 8.60
C ARG A 103 -18.63 3.21 9.72
N PRO A 104 -19.88 3.02 10.15
CA PRO A 104 -20.43 3.81 11.23
C PRO A 104 -19.49 3.66 12.42
N ALA A 105 -19.07 4.80 12.99
CA ALA A 105 -18.31 4.78 14.24
C ALA A 105 -19.12 4.00 15.26
N LEU A 106 -18.53 2.93 15.78
CA LEU A 106 -19.05 2.18 16.92
C LEU A 106 -18.89 3.05 18.17
N ASP A 107 -19.66 4.12 18.27
CA ASP A 107 -19.89 4.83 19.54
C ASP A 107 -21.23 5.55 19.49
N ARG A 108 -22.27 4.78 19.84
CA ARG A 108 -23.39 5.28 20.64
C ARG A 108 -23.58 4.31 21.79
N ARG A 109 -22.91 4.58 22.92
CA ARG A 109 -23.51 4.17 24.20
C ARG A 109 -24.45 5.28 24.63
N HIS A 110 -25.71 4.88 24.74
CA HIS A 110 -26.80 5.62 25.33
C HIS A 110 -26.39 6.16 26.70
N SER A 111 -26.59 7.45 26.92
CA SER A 111 -26.82 7.99 28.25
C SER A 111 -28.17 7.45 28.74
N ALA A 112 -28.15 6.88 29.93
CA ALA A 112 -29.31 6.78 30.82
C ALA A 112 -28.87 7.37 32.16
#